data_AF-A0A2R2W8U7-F1
#
_entry.id   AF-A0A2R2W8U7-F1
#
_cell.length_a   1.000
_cell.length_b   1.000
_cell.length_c   1.000
_cell.angle_alpha   90.00
_cell.angle_beta   90.00
_cell.angle_gamma   90.00
#
_symmetry.space_group_name_H-M   'P 1'
#
loop_
_entity.id
_entity.type
_entity.pdbx_description
1 polymer ?
#
loop_
_entity_poly.entity_id
_entity_poly.type
_entity_poly.pdbx_seq_one_letter_code
_entity_poly.pdbx_strand_id
1 'polypeptide(L)'
;MKEQDWLDAARDGDVDAFGRIYDRHVRAVFRYAISIVRDVGDAEDVTQDVFLLAWTRRADIRIVDVSVLPWLLVTARNVSMNRLRQRTKAPNSLEIERERPAAGPTPEDSAARRQLAVMIRSAVDQLSVTDQRLYRLCLVDGLSYEEAATGLGTTHGVVRNRLTRLRRTLRGRLATDTEGLL
;
A
#
# COMPACT_ATOMS: atom_id res chain seq x y z
N MET A 1 -10.08 -7.77 22.84
CA MET A 1 -9.47 -8.76 21.92
C MET A 1 -8.56 -8.00 20.97
N LYS A 2 -7.30 -8.41 20.86
CA LYS A 2 -6.30 -7.74 20.05
C LYS A 2 -6.49 -8.13 18.59
N GLU A 3 -6.11 -7.27 17.66
CA GLU A 3 -6.18 -7.56 16.22
C GLU A 3 -5.32 -8.78 15.83
N GLN A 4 -4.26 -9.04 16.61
CA GLN A 4 -3.45 -10.26 16.51
C GLN A 4 -4.30 -11.53 16.69
N ASP A 5 -5.20 -11.55 17.68
CA ASP A 5 -6.05 -12.71 17.97
C ASP A 5 -6.98 -13.02 16.79
N TRP A 6 -7.52 -11.96 16.14
CA TRP A 6 -8.35 -12.11 14.95
C TRP A 6 -7.56 -12.61 13.74
N LEU A 7 -6.32 -12.14 13.57
CA LEU A 7 -5.48 -12.59 12.47
C LEU A 7 -5.07 -14.05 12.64
N ASP A 8 -4.75 -14.48 13.87
CA ASP A 8 -4.37 -15.86 14.15
C ASP A 8 -5.55 -16.82 13.93
N ALA A 9 -6.75 -16.49 14.42
CA ALA A 9 -7.95 -17.26 14.13
C ALA A 9 -8.28 -17.29 12.62
N ALA A 10 -8.12 -16.16 11.92
CA ALA A 10 -8.32 -16.11 10.48
C ALA A 10 -7.35 -17.02 9.72
N ARG A 11 -6.08 -17.14 10.16
CA ARG A 11 -5.11 -18.07 9.56
C ARG A 11 -5.58 -19.51 9.64
N ASP A 12 -6.21 -19.89 10.74
CA ASP A 12 -6.80 -21.21 10.95
C ASP A 12 -8.13 -21.43 10.20
N GLY A 13 -8.62 -20.39 9.49
CA GLY A 13 -9.80 -20.47 8.62
C GLY A 13 -11.06 -19.85 9.21
N ASP A 14 -10.98 -19.18 10.36
CA ASP A 14 -12.13 -18.47 10.95
C ASP A 14 -12.52 -17.25 10.10
N VAL A 15 -13.65 -17.39 9.40
CA VAL A 15 -14.20 -16.36 8.51
C VAL A 15 -14.74 -15.16 9.31
N ASP A 16 -15.29 -15.39 10.50
CA ASP A 16 -15.85 -14.32 11.34
C ASP A 16 -14.74 -13.45 11.94
N ALA A 17 -13.62 -14.08 12.34
CA ALA A 17 -12.43 -13.36 12.77
C ALA A 17 -11.88 -12.46 11.66
N PHE A 18 -11.85 -12.95 10.42
CA PHE A 18 -11.47 -12.12 9.27
C PHE A 18 -12.52 -11.04 8.97
N GLY A 19 -13.81 -11.32 9.14
CA GLY A 19 -14.89 -10.34 9.02
C GLY A 19 -14.67 -9.13 9.94
N ARG A 20 -14.19 -9.34 11.17
CA ARG A 20 -13.84 -8.24 12.09
C ARG A 20 -12.67 -7.39 11.59
N ILE A 21 -11.68 -8.01 10.95
CA ILE A 21 -10.57 -7.28 10.29
C ILE A 21 -11.12 -6.45 9.13
N TYR A 22 -12.01 -7.03 8.32
CA TYR A 22 -12.68 -6.34 7.22
C TYR A 22 -13.45 -5.10 7.71
N ASP A 23 -14.38 -5.29 8.63
CA ASP A 23 -15.25 -4.22 9.15
C ASP A 23 -14.44 -3.06 9.74
N ARG A 24 -13.33 -3.38 10.41
CA ARG A 24 -12.43 -2.40 11.01
C ARG A 24 -11.71 -1.54 9.97
N HIS A 25 -11.30 -2.11 8.84
CA HIS A 25 -10.37 -1.45 7.91
C HIS A 25 -10.95 -1.08 6.56
N VAL A 26 -12.11 -1.62 6.17
CA VAL A 26 -12.70 -1.42 4.84
C VAL A 26 -12.84 0.06 4.47
N ARG A 27 -13.28 0.90 5.41
CA ARG A 27 -13.41 2.35 5.19
C ARG A 27 -12.07 3.04 4.96
N ALA A 28 -11.02 2.61 5.64
CA ALA A 28 -9.68 3.18 5.49
C ALA A 28 -9.05 2.77 4.15
N VAL A 29 -9.19 1.50 3.78
CA VAL A 29 -8.73 0.96 2.49
C VAL A 29 -9.45 1.65 1.34
N PHE A 30 -10.79 1.75 1.40
CA PHE A 30 -11.59 2.43 0.37
C PHE A 30 -11.20 3.91 0.21
N ARG A 31 -11.09 4.65 1.33
CA ARG A 31 -10.67 6.06 1.31
C ARG A 31 -9.29 6.24 0.70
N TYR A 32 -8.38 5.30 0.95
CA TYR A 32 -7.05 5.34 0.35
C TYR A 32 -7.10 5.02 -1.14
N ALA A 33 -7.84 4.00 -1.55
CA ALA A 33 -8.03 3.64 -2.95
C ALA A 33 -8.64 4.80 -3.76
N ILE A 34 -9.74 5.40 -3.31
CA ILE A 34 -10.39 6.53 -4.01
C ILE A 34 -9.49 7.75 -4.15
N SER A 35 -8.57 7.98 -3.18
CA SER A 35 -7.59 9.07 -3.29
C SER A 35 -6.58 8.87 -4.43
N ILE A 36 -6.37 7.62 -4.85
CA ILE A 36 -5.43 7.24 -5.91
C ILE A 36 -6.16 7.14 -7.26
N VAL A 37 -7.23 6.34 -7.33
CA VAL A 37 -7.91 6.02 -8.61
C VAL A 37 -8.91 7.09 -9.05
N ARG A 38 -9.38 7.92 -8.11
CA ARG A 38 -10.33 9.03 -8.35
C ARG A 38 -11.63 8.63 -9.08
N ASP A 39 -11.99 7.36 -9.01
CA ASP A 39 -13.26 6.81 -9.49
C ASP A 39 -13.84 5.88 -8.42
N VAL A 40 -15.15 5.97 -8.19
CA VAL A 40 -15.81 5.23 -7.10
C VAL A 40 -15.85 3.74 -7.40
N GLY A 41 -16.19 3.35 -8.63
CA GLY A 41 -16.27 1.93 -9.01
C GLY A 41 -14.89 1.27 -8.94
N ASP A 42 -13.86 1.93 -9.47
CA ASP A 42 -12.48 1.45 -9.34
C ASP A 42 -12.03 1.33 -7.87
N ALA A 43 -12.46 2.25 -7.00
CA ALA A 43 -12.11 2.22 -5.58
C ALA A 43 -12.82 1.07 -4.85
N GLU A 44 -14.07 0.76 -5.20
CA GLU A 44 -14.81 -0.40 -4.71
C GLU A 44 -14.13 -1.70 -5.15
N ASP A 45 -13.81 -1.84 -6.44
CA ASP A 45 -13.11 -3.00 -7.00
C ASP A 45 -11.74 -3.21 -6.32
N VAL A 46 -10.94 -2.15 -6.21
CA VAL A 46 -9.64 -2.21 -5.51
C VAL A 46 -9.83 -2.68 -4.07
N THR A 47 -10.85 -2.17 -3.38
CA THR A 47 -11.09 -2.55 -1.98
C THR A 47 -11.43 -4.03 -1.88
N GLN A 48 -12.31 -4.54 -2.76
CA GLN A 48 -12.63 -5.96 -2.81
C GLN A 48 -11.39 -6.83 -3.08
N ASP A 49 -10.60 -6.49 -4.10
CA ASP A 49 -9.36 -7.19 -4.44
C ASP A 49 -8.37 -7.22 -3.29
N VAL A 50 -8.22 -6.13 -2.55
CA VAL A 50 -7.33 -6.04 -1.38
C VAL A 50 -7.74 -7.04 -0.30
N PHE A 51 -9.03 -7.13 0.02
CA PHE A 51 -9.49 -8.03 1.07
C PHE A 51 -9.52 -9.49 0.60
N LEU A 52 -9.80 -9.75 -0.68
CA LEU A 52 -9.66 -11.09 -1.27
C LEU A 52 -8.20 -11.58 -1.21
N LEU A 53 -7.25 -10.70 -1.55
CA LEU A 53 -5.82 -10.96 -1.43
C LEU A 53 -5.40 -11.14 0.03
N ALA A 54 -5.94 -10.33 0.95
CA ALA A 54 -5.69 -10.45 2.37
C ALA A 54 -6.14 -11.81 2.91
N TRP A 55 -7.34 -12.26 2.53
CA TRP A 55 -7.84 -13.59 2.89
C TRP A 55 -6.94 -14.69 2.32
N THR A 56 -6.60 -14.61 1.03
CA THR A 56 -5.77 -15.62 0.35
C THR A 56 -4.37 -15.70 0.95
N ARG A 57 -3.79 -14.56 1.36
CA ARG A 57 -2.42 -14.44 1.89
C ARG A 57 -2.37 -14.24 3.40
N ARG A 58 -3.45 -14.54 4.14
CA ARG A 58 -3.54 -14.31 5.60
C ARG A 58 -2.41 -14.94 6.41
N ALA A 59 -1.86 -16.06 5.95
CA ALA A 59 -0.68 -16.72 6.54
C ALA A 59 0.60 -15.86 6.44
N ASP A 60 0.73 -15.04 5.39
CA ASP A 60 1.91 -14.20 5.15
C ASP A 60 1.82 -12.81 5.80
N ILE A 61 0.62 -12.40 6.23
CA ILE A 61 0.40 -11.09 6.86
C ILE A 61 1.08 -11.08 8.21
N ARG A 62 1.95 -10.09 8.43
CA ARG A 62 2.56 -9.82 9.73
C ARG A 62 2.00 -8.51 10.26
N ILE A 63 1.54 -8.53 11.51
CA ILE A 63 1.22 -7.29 12.23
C ILE A 63 2.54 -6.55 12.46
N VAL A 64 2.53 -5.27 12.12
CA VAL A 64 3.57 -4.32 12.50
C VAL A 64 2.97 -3.47 13.62
N ASP A 65 3.66 -3.43 14.74
CA ASP A 65 3.20 -2.86 16.01
C ASP A 65 1.91 -3.53 16.52
N VAL A 66 0.76 -2.98 16.15
CA VAL A 66 -0.56 -3.41 16.63
C VAL A 66 -1.62 -3.53 15.53
N SER A 67 -1.26 -3.35 14.25
CA SER A 67 -2.25 -3.42 13.18
C SER A 67 -1.85 -4.15 11.88
N VAL A 68 -2.86 -4.76 11.24
CA VAL A 68 -2.79 -5.27 9.85
C VAL A 68 -2.97 -4.17 8.80
N LEU A 69 -3.47 -2.99 9.19
CA LEU A 69 -3.72 -1.86 8.30
C LEU A 69 -2.53 -1.47 7.41
N PRO A 70 -1.27 -1.42 7.90
CA PRO A 70 -0.12 -1.10 7.05
C PRO A 70 0.03 -2.05 5.86
N TRP A 71 -0.22 -3.35 6.05
CA TRP A 71 -0.18 -4.33 4.96
C TRP A 71 -1.32 -4.08 3.96
N LEU A 72 -2.53 -3.82 4.46
CA LEU A 72 -3.71 -3.54 3.64
C LEU A 72 -3.51 -2.29 2.77
N LEU A 73 -2.94 -1.21 3.33
CA LEU A 73 -2.69 0.03 2.59
C LEU A 73 -1.61 -0.14 1.53
N VAL A 74 -0.53 -0.89 1.81
CA VAL A 74 0.50 -1.20 0.80
C VAL A 74 -0.10 -2.02 -0.34
N THR A 75 -0.92 -3.02 -0.04
CA THR A 75 -1.62 -3.83 -1.04
C THR A 75 -2.59 -2.97 -1.85
N ALA A 76 -3.39 -2.13 -1.20
CA ALA A 76 -4.32 -1.21 -1.85
C ALA A 76 -3.61 -0.28 -2.83
N ARG A 77 -2.46 0.27 -2.44
CA ARG A 77 -1.65 1.10 -3.34
C ARG A 77 -1.26 0.34 -4.61
N ASN A 78 -0.77 -0.90 -4.46
CA ASN A 78 -0.31 -1.69 -5.60
C ASN A 78 -1.47 -2.06 -6.54
N VAL A 79 -2.61 -2.47 -5.99
CA VAL A 79 -3.82 -2.79 -6.75
C VAL A 79 -4.34 -1.55 -7.48
N SER A 80 -4.42 -0.38 -6.81
CA SER A 80 -4.80 0.89 -7.44
C SER A 80 -3.88 1.28 -8.60
N MET A 81 -2.56 1.17 -8.43
CA MET A 81 -1.63 1.50 -9.51
C MET A 81 -1.76 0.53 -10.70
N ASN A 82 -2.00 -0.76 -10.43
CA ASN A 82 -2.26 -1.74 -11.48
C ASN A 82 -3.53 -1.39 -12.28
N ARG A 83 -4.61 -1.01 -11.58
CA ARG A 83 -5.87 -0.56 -12.18
C ARG A 83 -5.67 0.64 -13.10
N LEU A 84 -4.96 1.67 -12.63
CA LEU A 84 -4.65 2.87 -13.43
C LEU A 84 -3.86 2.55 -14.70
N ARG A 85 -2.91 1.62 -14.66
CA ARG A 85 -2.14 1.20 -15.85
C ARG A 85 -3.00 0.48 -16.87
N GLN A 86 -3.94 -0.34 -16.43
CA GLN A 86 -4.88 -1.02 -17.32
C GLN A 86 -5.77 -0.02 -18.05
N ARG A 87 -6.17 1.08 -17.39
CA ARG A 87 -6.90 2.18 -18.04
C ARG A 87 -6.08 2.85 -19.15
N THR A 88 -4.78 3.04 -18.96
CA THR A 88 -3.90 3.65 -19.98
C THR A 88 -3.60 2.71 -21.16
N LYS A 89 -3.63 1.38 -20.96
CA LYS A 89 -3.35 0.39 -22.02
C LYS A 89 -4.58 0.01 -22.86
N ALA A 90 -5.79 0.45 -22.48
CA ALA A 90 -6.98 0.22 -23.29
C ALA A 90 -7.00 1.18 -24.50
N PRO A 91 -6.96 0.70 -25.76
CA PRO A 91 -7.13 1.57 -26.92
C PRO A 91 -8.60 1.99 -27.01
N ASN A 92 -8.84 3.31 -26.95
CA ASN A 92 -10.12 3.98 -27.18
C ASN A 92 -11.33 3.49 -26.37
N SER A 93 -11.63 4.17 -25.27
CA SER A 93 -13.03 4.39 -24.85
C SER A 93 -13.14 5.71 -24.09
N LEU A 94 -13.53 6.75 -24.83
CA LEU A 94 -14.28 7.94 -24.39
C LEU A 94 -13.69 8.73 -23.22
N GLU A 95 -13.13 9.89 -23.57
CA GLU A 95 -13.17 11.08 -22.74
C GLU A 95 -14.58 11.24 -22.15
N ILE A 96 -14.70 11.00 -20.86
CA ILE A 96 -15.74 11.64 -20.06
C ILE A 96 -14.97 12.28 -18.92
N GLU A 97 -14.67 13.58 -19.08
CA GLU A 97 -14.49 14.48 -17.96
C GLU A 97 -15.68 14.30 -17.01
N ARG A 98 -15.47 13.53 -15.94
CA ARG A 98 -16.32 13.59 -14.76
C ARG A 98 -15.58 14.38 -13.71
N GLU A 99 -15.66 15.70 -13.82
CA GLU A 99 -15.55 16.55 -12.64
C GLU A 99 -16.69 16.15 -11.68
N ARG A 100 -16.36 15.38 -10.65
CA ARG A 100 -17.17 15.27 -9.44
C ARG A 100 -16.43 15.96 -8.30
N PRO A 101 -17.09 16.81 -7.50
CA PRO A 101 -16.42 17.53 -6.43
C PRO A 101 -15.89 16.53 -5.41
N ALA A 102 -14.58 16.55 -5.19
CA ALA A 102 -13.93 15.79 -4.15
C ALA A 102 -14.40 16.30 -2.78
N ALA A 103 -15.08 15.45 -2.01
CA ALA A 103 -15.19 15.65 -0.58
C ALA A 103 -13.77 15.54 0.01
N GLY A 104 -13.19 16.69 0.34
CA GLY A 104 -11.85 16.80 0.90
C GLY A 104 -11.72 16.09 2.26
N PRO A 105 -10.50 15.71 2.66
CA PRO A 105 -10.26 15.00 3.93
C PRO A 105 -10.55 15.89 5.14
N THR A 106 -11.13 15.30 6.20
CA THR A 106 -11.40 15.98 7.48
C THR A 106 -10.14 16.20 8.33
N PRO A 107 -10.10 17.22 9.22
CA PRO A 107 -8.88 17.72 9.85
C PRO A 107 -8.27 16.85 10.97
N GLU A 108 -9.04 15.95 11.59
CA GLU A 108 -8.64 15.30 12.86
C GLU A 108 -7.55 14.21 12.76
N ASP A 109 -7.22 13.68 11.58
CA ASP A 109 -6.32 12.52 11.42
C ASP A 109 -4.87 12.88 11.04
N SER A 110 -4.50 14.14 11.22
CA SER A 110 -3.56 14.79 10.31
C SER A 110 -2.12 14.93 10.82
N ALA A 111 -1.87 14.91 12.13
CA ALA A 111 -0.51 15.09 12.68
C ALA A 111 0.35 13.82 12.61
N ALA A 112 -0.14 12.69 13.14
CA ALA A 112 0.61 11.42 13.13
C ALA A 112 0.86 10.90 11.70
N ARG A 113 -0.11 11.10 10.79
CA ARG A 113 0.04 10.76 9.36
C ARG A 113 1.06 11.65 8.66
N ARG A 114 1.06 12.96 8.93
CA ARG A 114 2.10 13.88 8.41
C ARG A 114 3.48 13.51 8.95
N GLN A 115 3.58 13.21 10.25
CA GLN A 115 4.84 12.80 10.88
C GLN A 115 5.39 11.51 10.26
N LEU A 116 4.55 10.49 10.08
CA LEU A 116 4.94 9.23 9.43
C LEU A 116 5.35 9.46 7.97
N ALA A 117 4.63 10.32 7.23
CA ALA A 117 4.99 10.67 5.86
C ALA A 117 6.35 11.40 5.77
N VAL A 118 6.64 12.27 6.75
CA VAL A 118 7.94 12.96 6.87
C VAL A 118 9.06 11.97 7.18
N MET A 119 8.85 11.06 8.13
CA MET A 119 9.83 10.02 8.48
C MET A 119 10.12 9.08 7.30
N ILE A 120 9.09 8.62 6.58
CA ILE A 120 9.25 7.81 5.38
C ILE A 120 10.03 8.59 4.31
N ARG A 121 9.73 9.87 4.10
CA ARG A 121 10.41 10.70 3.11
C ARG A 121 11.89 10.89 3.45
N SER A 122 12.21 11.22 4.70
CA SER A 122 13.60 11.36 5.17
C SER A 122 14.38 10.04 5.04
N ALA A 123 13.76 8.92 5.39
CA ALA A 123 14.38 7.60 5.26
C ALA A 123 14.67 7.23 3.78
N VAL A 124 13.79 7.65 2.86
CA VAL A 124 13.96 7.47 1.41
C VAL A 124 15.04 8.39 0.85
N ASP A 125 15.11 9.65 1.29
CA ASP A 125 16.12 10.62 0.85
C ASP A 125 17.54 10.16 1.19
N GLN A 126 17.69 9.36 2.25
CA GLN A 126 18.95 8.72 2.64
C GLN A 126 19.28 7.42 1.89
N LEU A 127 18.51 7.03 0.86
CA LEU A 127 18.82 5.90 -0.02
C LEU A 127 19.74 6.34 -1.16
N SER A 128 20.42 5.39 -1.82
CA SER A 128 21.15 5.67 -3.06
C SER A 128 20.19 6.17 -4.16
N VAL A 129 20.66 6.99 -5.11
CA VAL A 129 19.83 7.51 -6.21
C VAL A 129 19.10 6.39 -6.97
N THR A 130 19.79 5.27 -7.19
CA THR A 130 19.19 4.08 -7.83
C THR A 130 18.07 3.48 -6.99
N ASP A 131 18.26 3.40 -5.68
CA ASP A 131 17.28 2.82 -4.76
C ASP A 131 16.09 3.77 -4.53
N GLN A 132 16.31 5.08 -4.51
CA GLN A 132 15.23 6.09 -4.53
C GLN A 132 14.37 5.95 -5.79
N ARG A 133 15.02 5.75 -6.95
CA ARG A 133 14.32 5.57 -8.22
C ARG A 133 13.54 4.25 -8.24
N LEU A 134 14.11 3.19 -7.68
CA LEU A 134 13.44 1.89 -7.53
C LEU A 134 12.25 1.96 -6.56
N TYR A 135 12.41 2.67 -5.44
CA TYR A 135 11.34 2.97 -4.50
C TYR A 135 10.23 3.76 -5.19
N ARG A 136 10.57 4.78 -5.98
CA ARG A 136 9.57 5.56 -6.71
C ARG A 136 8.83 4.68 -7.71
N LEU A 137 9.56 3.98 -8.58
CA LEU A 137 8.94 3.16 -9.62
C LEU A 137 8.04 2.07 -9.03
N CYS A 138 8.48 1.30 -8.03
CA CYS A 138 7.68 0.19 -7.50
C CYS A 138 6.71 0.61 -6.38
N LEU A 139 7.15 1.45 -5.45
CA LEU A 139 6.42 1.83 -4.24
C LEU A 139 5.71 3.19 -4.32
N VAL A 140 5.90 3.99 -5.37
CA VAL A 140 5.13 5.25 -5.61
C VAL A 140 4.35 5.20 -6.92
N ASP A 141 4.92 4.62 -7.97
CA ASP A 141 4.32 4.52 -9.30
C ASP A 141 3.71 3.13 -9.55
N GLY A 142 4.01 2.13 -8.70
CA GLY A 142 3.40 0.80 -8.73
C GLY A 142 3.84 -0.09 -9.88
N LEU A 143 5.05 0.13 -10.42
CA LEU A 143 5.63 -0.71 -11.47
C LEU A 143 5.83 -2.13 -10.96
N SER A 144 5.49 -3.10 -11.82
CA SER A 144 5.93 -4.47 -11.61
C SER A 144 7.45 -4.51 -11.56
N TYR A 145 8.01 -5.53 -10.92
CA TYR A 145 9.47 -5.65 -10.83
C TYR A 145 10.11 -5.82 -12.22
N GLU A 146 9.35 -6.36 -13.17
CA GLU A 146 9.78 -6.52 -14.56
C GLU A 146 9.75 -5.19 -15.31
N GLU A 147 8.69 -4.39 -15.17
CA GLU A 147 8.62 -3.06 -15.79
C GLU A 147 9.67 -2.11 -15.19
N ALA A 148 9.91 -2.18 -13.88
CA ALA A 148 10.97 -1.44 -13.21
C ALA A 148 12.37 -1.90 -13.65
N ALA A 149 12.55 -3.20 -13.89
CA ALA A 149 13.80 -3.74 -14.42
C ALA A 149 14.08 -3.20 -15.82
N THR A 150 13.09 -3.23 -16.71
CA THR A 150 13.18 -2.65 -18.06
C THR A 150 13.47 -1.15 -18.00
N GLY A 151 12.74 -0.39 -17.19
CA GLY A 151 12.91 1.06 -17.06
C GLY A 151 14.25 1.49 -16.45
N LEU A 152 14.94 0.59 -15.75
CA LEU A 152 16.26 0.83 -15.13
C LEU A 152 17.41 0.13 -15.87
N GLY A 153 17.15 -0.56 -16.98
CA GLY A 153 18.17 -1.31 -17.71
C GLY A 153 18.82 -2.43 -16.88
N THR A 154 18.03 -3.09 -16.02
CA THR A 154 18.50 -4.17 -15.12
C THR A 154 17.60 -5.40 -15.20
N THR A 155 17.82 -6.40 -14.33
CA THR A 155 17.02 -7.64 -14.32
C THR A 155 16.01 -7.67 -13.19
N HIS A 156 14.92 -8.42 -13.38
CA HIS A 156 13.90 -8.67 -12.36
C HIS A 156 14.50 -9.17 -11.03
N GLY A 157 15.50 -10.06 -11.09
CA GLY A 157 16.20 -10.57 -9.91
C GLY A 157 16.95 -9.48 -9.14
N VAL A 158 17.60 -8.54 -9.84
CA VAL A 158 18.29 -7.39 -9.23
C VAL A 158 17.28 -6.46 -8.57
N VAL A 159 16.17 -6.14 -9.24
CA VAL A 159 15.08 -5.33 -8.69
C VAL A 159 14.51 -5.95 -7.41
N ARG A 160 14.18 -7.24 -7.43
CA ARG A 160 13.65 -7.97 -6.27
C ARG A 160 14.63 -7.92 -5.09
N ASN A 161 15.91 -8.19 -5.33
CA ASN A 161 16.95 -8.19 -4.30
C ASN A 161 17.17 -6.80 -3.70
N ARG A 162 17.23 -5.77 -4.54
CA ARG A 162 17.36 -4.37 -4.10
C ARG A 162 16.14 -3.92 -3.28
N LEU A 163 14.93 -4.19 -3.74
CA LEU A 163 13.70 -3.85 -2.98
C LEU A 163 13.63 -4.56 -1.62
N THR A 164 14.11 -5.79 -1.54
CA THR A 164 14.16 -6.53 -0.28
C THR A 164 15.11 -5.87 0.71
N ARG A 165 16.30 -5.48 0.26
CA ARG A 165 17.28 -4.72 1.07
C ARG A 165 16.73 -3.35 1.46
N LEU A 166 16.15 -2.64 0.50
CA LEU A 166 15.54 -1.31 0.69
C LEU A 166 14.46 -1.34 1.78
N ARG A 167 13.55 -2.32 1.75
CA ARG A 167 12.54 -2.51 2.81
C ARG A 167 13.15 -2.81 4.18
N ARG A 168 14.26 -3.56 4.23
CA ARG A 168 14.97 -3.85 5.49
C ARG A 168 15.64 -2.59 6.06
N THR A 169 16.27 -1.81 5.20
CA THR A 169 16.89 -0.52 5.57
C THR A 169 15.84 0.48 6.07
N LEU A 170 14.72 0.64 5.36
CA LEU A 170 13.64 1.53 5.77
C LEU A 170 13.03 1.10 7.11
N ARG A 171 12.79 -0.20 7.32
CA ARG A 171 12.30 -0.71 8.62
C ARG A 171 13.27 -0.44 9.76
N GLY A 172 14.57 -0.67 9.56
CA GLY A 172 15.58 -0.42 10.58
C GLY A 172 15.61 1.05 10.99
N ARG A 173 15.60 1.97 10.02
CA ARG A 173 15.62 3.42 10.28
C ARG A 173 14.35 3.90 10.99
N LEU A 174 13.18 3.47 10.51
CA LEU A 174 11.91 3.85 11.12
C LEU A 174 11.76 3.28 12.53
N ALA A 175 12.35 2.12 12.84
CA ALA A 175 12.36 1.58 14.21
C ALA A 175 13.24 2.43 15.15
N THR A 176 14.45 2.81 14.72
CA THR A 176 15.35 3.67 15.52
C THR A 176 14.79 5.07 15.77
N ASP A 177 14.12 5.66 14.77
CA ASP A 177 13.52 6.99 14.92
C ASP A 177 12.26 6.98 15.81
N THR A 178 11.58 5.83 15.92
CA THR A 178 10.41 5.68 16.81
C THR A 178 10.85 5.46 18.27
N GLU A 179 12.00 4.82 18.51
CA GLU A 179 12.59 4.67 19.86
C GLU A 179 13.10 5.99 20.45
N GLY A 180 13.51 6.96 19.61
CA GLY A 180 13.92 8.30 20.07
C GLY A 180 12.75 9.23 20.45
N LEU A 181 11.51 8.75 20.32
CA LEU A 181 10.27 9.49 20.61
C LEU A 181 9.49 8.93 21.82
N LEU A 182 10.03 7.91 22.49
CA LEU A 182 9.56 7.39 23.79
C LEU A 182 10.50 7.82 24.92
#